data_AF-A0A7V6M1B6-F1
#
_entry.id   AF-A0A7V6M1B6-F1
#
_cell.length_a   1.000
_cell.length_b   1.000
_cell.length_c   1.000
_cell.angle_alpha   90.00
_cell.angle_beta   90.00
_cell.angle_gamma   90.00
#
_symmetry.space_group_name_H-M   'P 1'
#
loop_
_entity.id
_entity.type
_entity.pdbx_description
1 polymer ?
#
loop_
_entity_poly.entity_id
_entity_poly.type
_entity_poly.pdbx_seq_one_letter_code
_entity_poly.pdbx_strand_id
1 'polypeptide(L)' 'QWKVVLLDAGYFEENRVDKEFLRWLYTAVTRTTEKIYLINFHDNLFGERQ' A
#
# COMPACT_ATOMS: atom_id res chain seq x y z
N GLN A 1 10.93 10.77 -7.85
CA GLN A 1 9.81 11.24 -7.02
C GLN A 1 8.61 11.40 -7.93
N TRP A 2 7.45 10.88 -7.56
CA TRP A 2 6.24 10.87 -8.39
C TRP A 2 5.17 11.75 -7.74
N LYS A 3 4.45 12.54 -8.55
CA LYS A 3 3.37 13.40 -8.03
C LYS A 3 2.25 12.58 -7.40
N VAL A 4 1.78 11.58 -8.13
CA VAL A 4 0.71 10.69 -7.71
C VAL A 4 1.12 9.24 -7.95
N VAL A 5 0.85 8.36 -6.99
CA VAL A 5 1.07 6.91 -7.09
C VAL A 5 -0.22 6.18 -6.80
N LEU A 6 -0.55 5.19 -7.64
CA LEU A 6 -1.66 4.26 -7.43
C LEU A 6 -1.05 2.91 -7.05
N LEU A 7 -1.38 2.43 -5.86
CA LEU A 7 -0.92 1.14 -5.34
C LEU A 7 -2.14 0.23 -5.23
N ASP A 8 -2.16 -0.82 -6.04
CA ASP A 8 -3.20 -1.85 -6.02
C ASP A 8 -2.64 -3.09 -5.33
N ALA A 9 -3.34 -3.57 -4.30
CA ALA A 9 -2.98 -4.81 -3.64
C ALA A 9 -3.26 -6.04 -4.53
N GLY A 10 -4.06 -5.94 -5.59
CA GLY A 10 -4.37 -7.08 -6.46
C GLY A 10 -5.07 -8.23 -5.71
N TYR A 11 -4.90 -9.49 -6.17
CA TYR A 11 -5.35 -10.69 -5.45
C TYR A 11 -4.46 -10.90 -4.20
N PHE A 12 -4.68 -10.06 -3.19
CA PHE A 12 -4.01 -10.17 -1.91
C PHE A 12 -4.62 -11.37 -1.17
N GLU A 13 -3.93 -12.50 -1.17
CA GLU A 13 -4.19 -13.55 -0.19
C GLU A 13 -3.95 -12.93 1.19
N GLU A 14 -4.96 -12.96 2.07
CA GLU A 14 -5.05 -12.28 3.37
C GLU A 14 -3.85 -12.49 4.32
N ASN A 15 -2.92 -13.39 3.98
CA ASN A 15 -1.78 -13.79 4.80
C ASN A 15 -0.39 -13.58 4.13
N ARG A 16 -0.28 -12.94 2.96
CA ARG A 16 1.03 -12.67 2.33
C ARG A 16 1.42 -11.19 2.35
N VAL A 17 1.60 -10.61 3.54
CA VAL A 17 2.42 -9.41 3.69
C VAL A 17 3.88 -9.85 3.75
N ASP A 18 4.53 -9.95 2.60
CA ASP A 18 5.94 -10.32 2.53
C ASP A 18 6.88 -9.10 2.59
N LYS A 19 8.18 -9.38 2.71
CA LYS A 19 9.23 -8.36 2.79
C LYS A 19 9.32 -7.53 1.51
N GLU A 20 8.96 -8.10 0.37
CA GLU A 20 9.03 -7.42 -0.92
C GLU A 20 7.89 -6.40 -1.04
N PHE A 21 6.67 -6.79 -0.69
CA PHE A 21 5.52 -5.93 -0.57
C PHE A 21 5.80 -4.74 0.35
N LEU A 22 6.36 -4.98 1.55
CA LEU A 22 6.73 -3.90 2.47
C LEU A 22 7.76 -2.94 1.88
N ARG A 23 8.69 -3.43 1.06
CA ARG A 23 9.68 -2.58 0.36
C ARG A 23 9.04 -1.74 -0.74
N TRP A 24 8.13 -2.32 -1.51
CA TRP A 24 7.36 -1.59 -2.51
C TRP A 24 6.47 -0.54 -1.86
N LEU A 25 5.81 -0.89 -0.75
CA LEU A 25 5.00 0.04 0.05
C LEU A 25 5.87 1.20 0.58
N TYR A 26 7.02 0.91 1.18
CA TYR A 26 7.95 1.94 1.64
C TYR A 26 8.37 2.87 0.50
N THR A 27 8.64 2.32 -0.68
CA THR A 27 9.02 3.11 -1.85
C THR A 27 7.85 3.96 -2.35
N ALA A 28 6.65 3.40 -2.45
CA ALA A 28 5.46 4.13 -2.86
C ALA A 28 5.17 5.29 -1.90
N VAL A 29 5.27 5.06 -0.59
CA VAL A 29 5.04 6.10 0.43
C VAL A 29 6.13 7.16 0.43
N THR A 30 7.41 6.78 0.41
CA THR A 30 8.53 7.74 0.53
C THR A 30 8.91 8.44 -0.77
N ARG A 31 8.47 7.95 -1.93
CA ARG A 31 8.75 8.55 -3.24
C ARG A 31 7.61 9.37 -3.81
N THR A 32 6.41 9.30 -3.23
CA THR A 32 5.25 10.12 -3.62
C THR A 32 5.33 11.51 -3.00
N THR A 33 5.03 12.55 -3.78
CA THR A 33 5.14 13.94 -3.32
C THR A 33 3.79 14.62 -3.05
N GLU A 34 2.70 14.19 -3.69
CA GLU A 34 1.38 14.82 -3.49
C GLU A 34 0.35 13.85 -2.93
N LYS A 35 0.03 12.76 -3.65
CA LYS A 35 -1.04 11.82 -3.23
C LYS A 35 -0.73 10.37 -3.58
N ILE A 36 -1.02 9.47 -2.64
CA ILE A 36 -1.02 8.02 -2.87
C ILE A 36 -2.45 7.50 -2.78
N TYR A 37 -2.83 6.65 -3.73
CA TYR A 37 -4.12 5.98 -3.76
C TYR A 37 -3.91 4.50 -3.51
N LEU A 38 -4.54 3.98 -2.46
CA LEU A 38 -4.52 2.56 -2.08
C LEU A 38 -5.81 1.92 -2.60
N ILE A 39 -5.69 0.94 -3.49
CA ILE A 39 -6.81 0.28 -4.18
C ILE A 39 -6.84 -1.18 -3.76
N ASN A 40 -8.03 -1.71 -3.45
CA ASN A 40 -8.24 -3.10 -3.01
C ASN A 40 -7.46 -3.50 -1.74
N PHE A 41 -7.15 -2.55 -0.86
CA PHE A 41 -6.54 -2.87 0.44
C PHE A 41 -7.60 -3.43 1.39
N HIS A 42 -7.31 -4.58 2.00
CA HIS A 42 -8.19 -5.16 3.01
C HIS A 42 -8.25 -4.28 4.27
N ASP A 43 -9.45 -4.18 4.86
CA ASP A 43 -9.68 -3.38 6.06
C ASP A 43 -8.83 -3.83 7.25
N ASN A 44 -8.40 -5.10 7.30
CA ASN A 44 -7.53 -5.64 8.34
C ASN A 44 -6.12 -5.01 8.38
N LEU A 45 -5.68 -4.38 7.29
CA LEU A 45 -4.39 -3.68 7.23
C LEU A 45 -4.42 -2.32 7.94
N PHE A 46 -5.62 -1.75 8.07
CA PHE A 46 -5.83 -0.52 8.82
C PHE A 46 -6.36 -0.95 10.19
N GLY A 47 -5.50 -0.93 11.21
CA GLY A 47 -5.89 -1.33 12.57
C GLY A 47 -7.24 -0.72 12.98
N GLU A 48 -8.02 -1.47 13.76
CA GLU A 48 -9.42 -1.17 14.09
C GLU A 48 -9.67 0.33 14.25
N ARG A 49 -10.53 0.89 13.41
CA ARG A 49 -10.97 2.28 13.55
C ARG A 49 -11.83 2.36 14.82
N GLN A 50 -11.24 2.79 15.94
CA GLN A 50 -11.98 3.31 17.08
C GLN A 50 -12.42 4.75 16.83
#